data_AF-A0A9E0GU56-F1
#
_entry.id   AF-A0A9E0GU56-F1
#
_cell.length_a   1.000
_cell.length_b   1.000
_cell.length_c   1.000
_cell.angle_alpha   90.00
_cell.angle_beta   90.00
_cell.angle_gamma   90.00
#
_symmetry.space_group_name_H-M   'P 1'
#
loop_
_entity.id
_entity.type
_entity.pdbx_description
1 polymer ?
#
loop_
_entity_poly.entity_id
_entity_poly.type
_entity_poly.pdbx_seq_one_letter_code
_entity_poly.pdbx_strand_id
1 'polypeptide(L)'
;MSNLSPAFAFPLSPEPLVLAAARSLVARLDAGEVITRPTLNAVLTEQFGGSDAEARWSVRDAHAALELAQVLWLQNSPQLRLSSPPETARDVFDRLGAQLPSQTVRSEEQIELQQFATPPHLAWLAARACAFGPSEVALEPSAGTGMLAVWA
;
A
#
# COMPACT_ATOMS: atom_id res chain seq x y z
N MET A 1 -7.84 -30.22 -18.71
CA MET A 1 -8.37 -29.39 -19.80
C MET A 1 -9.03 -28.18 -19.14
N SER A 2 -8.52 -26.97 -19.38
CA SER A 2 -8.99 -25.75 -18.70
C SER A 2 -10.33 -25.29 -19.27
N ASN A 3 -11.37 -25.26 -18.44
CA ASN A 3 -12.68 -24.68 -18.75
C ASN A 3 -12.68 -23.16 -18.49
N LEU A 4 -11.78 -22.41 -19.16
CA LEU A 4 -11.91 -20.96 -19.18
C LEU A 4 -12.97 -20.59 -20.21
N SER A 5 -14.19 -20.34 -19.72
CA SER A 5 -15.26 -19.81 -20.55
C SER A 5 -14.84 -18.41 -21.04
N PRO A 6 -14.77 -18.14 -22.35
CA PRO A 6 -14.35 -16.85 -22.89
C PRO A 6 -15.28 -15.69 -22.50
N ALA A 7 -16.46 -16.00 -21.95
CA ALA A 7 -17.40 -15.03 -21.40
C ALA A 7 -16.86 -14.23 -20.18
N PHE A 8 -15.80 -14.71 -19.52
CA PHE A 8 -15.13 -14.02 -18.41
C PHE A 8 -13.69 -13.59 -18.74
N ALA A 9 -13.31 -13.59 -20.03
CA ALA A 9 -12.03 -13.06 -20.45
C ALA A 9 -12.07 -11.52 -20.36
N PHE A 10 -11.78 -10.98 -19.18
CA PHE A 10 -11.55 -9.55 -19.03
C PHE A 10 -10.26 -9.17 -19.77
N PRO A 11 -10.24 -8.03 -20.48
CA PRO A 11 -8.99 -7.54 -21.05
C PRO A 11 -7.98 -7.37 -19.92
N LEU A 12 -6.74 -7.83 -20.14
CA LEU A 12 -5.65 -7.54 -19.21
C LEU A 12 -5.40 -6.04 -19.25
N SER A 13 -5.83 -5.33 -18.21
CA SER A 13 -5.49 -3.93 -18.04
C SER A 13 -3.97 -3.81 -17.87
N PRO A 14 -3.34 -2.76 -18.43
CA PRO A 14 -1.95 -2.47 -18.13
C PRO A 14 -1.76 -2.26 -16.61
N GLU A 15 -0.57 -2.57 -16.10
CA GLU A 15 -0.26 -2.35 -14.69
C GLU A 15 -0.49 -0.88 -14.33
N PRO A 16 -1.18 -0.56 -13.22
CA PRO A 16 -1.35 0.82 -12.79
C PRO A 16 0.01 1.49 -12.53
N LEU A 17 0.22 2.70 -13.05
CA LEU A 17 1.48 3.44 -12.87
C LEU A 17 1.81 3.70 -11.39
N VAL A 18 0.79 3.85 -10.55
CA VAL A 18 0.94 3.94 -9.09
C VAL A 18 1.64 2.70 -8.51
N LEU A 19 1.37 1.51 -9.05
CA LEU A 19 1.99 0.27 -8.60
C LEU A 19 3.48 0.23 -9.01
N ALA A 20 3.82 0.69 -10.21
CA ALA A 20 5.21 0.85 -10.63
C ALA A 20 5.96 1.85 -9.72
N ALA A 21 5.34 2.99 -9.40
CA ALA A 21 5.89 3.94 -8.44
C ALA A 21 6.08 3.33 -7.04
N ALA A 22 5.10 2.56 -6.55
CA ALA A 22 5.18 1.86 -5.27
C ALA A 22 6.38 0.90 -5.22
N ARG A 23 6.65 0.13 -6.29
CA ARG A 23 7.82 -0.76 -6.36
C ARG A 23 9.14 0.01 -6.26
N SER A 24 9.25 1.15 -6.93
CA SER A 24 10.43 2.03 -6.81
C SER A 24 10.62 2.57 -5.38
N LEU A 25 9.52 2.81 -4.66
CA LEU A 25 9.57 3.26 -3.26
C LEU A 25 9.93 2.12 -2.29
N VAL A 26 9.49 0.88 -2.54
CA VAL A 26 9.87 -0.30 -1.73
C VAL A 26 11.39 -0.47 -1.70
N ALA A 27 12.07 -0.34 -2.85
CA ALA A 27 13.53 -0.45 -2.91
C ALA A 27 14.24 0.56 -1.99
N ARG A 28 13.67 1.76 -1.81
CA ARG A 28 14.18 2.79 -0.91
C ARG A 28 13.90 2.47 0.56
N LEU A 29 12.71 1.92 0.85
CA LEU A 29 12.36 1.45 2.18
C LEU A 29 13.30 0.34 2.65
N ASP A 30 13.61 -0.62 1.77
CA ASP A 30 14.56 -1.71 2.04
C ASP A 30 15.99 -1.20 2.28
N ALA A 31 16.38 -0.12 1.59
CA ALA A 31 17.66 0.56 1.83
C ALA A 31 17.69 1.40 3.12
N GLY A 32 16.59 1.48 3.86
CA GLY A 32 16.50 2.30 5.08
C GLY A 32 16.41 3.80 4.81
N GLU A 33 16.10 4.21 3.57
CA GLU A 33 16.03 5.61 3.19
C GLU A 33 14.75 6.27 3.72
N VAL A 34 14.84 7.56 4.03
CA VAL A 34 13.67 8.41 4.29
C VAL A 34 13.15 8.93 2.95
N ILE A 35 11.90 8.58 2.62
CA ILE A 35 11.20 9.07 1.45
C ILE A 35 10.71 10.48 1.74
N THR A 36 11.43 11.45 1.18
CA THR A 36 11.03 12.86 1.25
C THR A 36 9.98 13.20 0.18
N ARG A 37 9.28 14.32 0.34
CA ARG A 37 8.34 14.82 -0.68
C ARG A 37 9.01 15.08 -2.05
N PRO A 38 10.21 15.68 -2.14
CA PRO A 38 10.96 15.75 -3.40
C PRO A 38 11.24 14.37 -4.01
N THR A 39 11.65 13.39 -3.19
CA THR A 39 11.88 12.01 -3.66
C THR A 39 10.61 11.39 -4.24
N LEU A 40 9.48 11.53 -3.54
CA LEU A 40 8.19 11.02 -3.99
C LEU A 40 7.75 11.67 -5.30
N ASN A 41 7.84 12.99 -5.40
CA ASN A 41 7.50 13.74 -6.62
C ASN A 41 8.36 13.32 -7.81
N ALA A 42 9.66 13.06 -7.58
CA ALA A 42 10.57 12.60 -8.63
C ALA A 42 10.17 11.21 -9.15
N VAL A 43 9.88 10.27 -8.24
CA VAL A 43 9.40 8.92 -8.62
C VAL A 43 8.10 9.01 -9.41
N LEU A 44 7.11 9.78 -8.93
CA LEU A 44 5.85 9.94 -9.66
C LEU A 44 6.05 10.60 -11.02
N THR A 45 6.87 11.64 -11.10
CA THR A 45 7.15 12.34 -12.36
C THR A 45 7.78 11.41 -13.40
N GLU A 46 8.71 10.56 -12.97
CA GLU A 46 9.33 9.55 -13.81
C GLU A 46 8.30 8.52 -14.30
N GLN A 47 7.48 7.96 -13.41
CA GLN A 47 6.52 6.90 -13.77
C GLN A 47 5.33 7.42 -14.59
N PHE A 48 4.88 8.65 -14.36
CA PHE A 48 3.73 9.26 -15.03
C PHE A 48 4.09 10.13 -16.25
N GLY A 49 5.39 10.34 -16.52
CA GLY A 49 5.86 11.10 -17.68
C GLY A 49 5.58 12.61 -17.60
N GLY A 50 5.65 13.18 -16.39
CA GLY A 50 5.56 14.61 -16.11
C GLY A 50 4.99 14.93 -14.73
N SER A 51 4.85 16.21 -14.42
CA SER A 51 4.60 16.72 -13.07
C SER A 51 3.11 16.79 -12.69
N ASP A 52 2.83 17.04 -11.41
CA ASP A 52 1.48 17.37 -10.92
C ASP A 52 0.96 18.70 -11.47
N ALA A 53 1.85 19.68 -11.70
CA ALA A 53 1.50 20.94 -12.36
C ALA A 53 0.99 20.74 -13.81
N GLU A 54 1.44 19.68 -14.48
CA GLU A 54 0.97 19.25 -15.79
C GLU A 54 -0.23 18.29 -15.71
N ALA A 55 -0.81 18.11 -14.52
CA ALA A 55 -1.89 17.18 -14.21
C ALA A 55 -1.59 15.73 -14.61
N ARG A 56 -0.31 15.32 -14.61
CA ARG A 56 0.09 13.94 -14.92
C ARG A 56 -0.18 12.97 -13.77
N TRP A 57 -0.08 13.46 -12.54
CA TRP A 57 -0.43 12.75 -11.33
C TRP A 57 -0.98 13.73 -10.30
N SER A 58 -1.68 13.22 -9.30
CA SER A 58 -2.33 13.97 -8.25
C SER A 58 -1.79 13.61 -6.87
N VAL A 59 -2.13 14.41 -5.85
CA VAL A 59 -1.84 14.07 -4.45
C VAL A 59 -2.45 12.73 -4.05
N ARG A 60 -3.57 12.32 -4.66
CA ARG A 60 -4.18 11.00 -4.45
C ARG A 60 -3.27 9.89 -4.95
N ASP A 61 -2.66 10.04 -6.12
CA ASP A 61 -1.70 9.07 -6.66
C ASP A 61 -0.46 8.95 -5.78
N ALA A 62 0.01 10.07 -5.24
CA ALA A 62 1.11 10.09 -4.30
C ALA A 62 0.80 9.31 -3.01
N HIS A 63 -0.38 9.50 -2.43
CA HIS A 63 -0.82 8.74 -1.26
C HIS A 63 -0.98 7.24 -1.58
N ALA A 64 -1.62 6.91 -2.70
CA ALA A 64 -1.80 5.53 -3.13
C ALA A 64 -0.45 4.83 -3.38
N ALA A 65 0.54 5.52 -3.94
CA ALA A 65 1.89 4.95 -4.13
C ALA A 65 2.59 4.66 -2.80
N LEU A 66 2.48 5.56 -1.81
CA LEU A 66 3.04 5.33 -0.47
C LEU A 66 2.32 4.20 0.28
N GLU A 67 1.00 4.10 0.16
CA GLU A 67 0.20 3.04 0.77
C GLU A 67 0.53 1.67 0.16
N LEU A 68 0.57 1.58 -1.18
CA LEU A 68 0.96 0.36 -1.87
C LEU A 68 2.41 -0.02 -1.58
N ALA A 69 3.32 0.94 -1.43
CA ALA A 69 4.69 0.65 -1.04
C ALA A 69 4.75 -0.02 0.35
N GLN A 70 3.94 0.45 1.31
CA GLN A 70 3.84 -0.20 2.62
C GLN A 70 3.25 -1.61 2.53
N VAL A 71 2.20 -1.80 1.73
CA VAL A 71 1.59 -3.13 1.47
C VAL A 71 2.64 -4.09 0.92
N LEU A 72 3.32 -3.70 -0.16
CA LEU A 72 4.35 -4.53 -0.81
C LEU A 72 5.54 -4.80 0.10
N TRP A 73 5.97 -3.82 0.88
CA TRP A 73 7.08 -3.98 1.82
C TRP A 73 6.72 -4.99 2.92
N LEU A 74 5.53 -4.87 3.52
CA LEU A 74 5.06 -5.79 4.57
C LEU A 74 4.81 -7.20 4.05
N GLN A 75 4.22 -7.33 2.86
CA GLN A 75 3.96 -8.62 2.23
C GLN A 75 5.24 -9.44 2.00
N ASN A 76 6.38 -8.77 1.81
CA ASN A 76 7.68 -9.41 1.60
C ASN A 76 8.60 -9.34 2.83
N SER A 77 8.17 -8.75 3.95
CA SER A 77 9.03 -8.53 5.12
C SER A 77 9.11 -9.77 6.01
N PRO A 78 10.27 -10.43 6.12
CA PRO A 78 10.42 -11.57 7.04
C PRO A 78 10.46 -11.14 8.51
N GLN A 79 10.53 -9.82 8.78
CA GLN A 79 10.77 -9.23 10.09
C GLN A 79 9.51 -9.20 10.96
N LEU A 80 8.33 -9.26 10.34
CA LEU A 80 7.06 -9.09 11.01
C LEU A 80 6.08 -10.20 10.65
N ARG A 81 5.57 -10.90 11.66
CA ARG A 81 4.51 -11.90 11.55
C ARG A 81 3.39 -11.56 12.53
N LEU A 82 2.21 -12.18 12.37
CA LEU A 82 1.13 -12.04 13.35
C LEU A 82 1.50 -12.59 14.73
N SER A 83 2.41 -13.57 14.78
CA SER A 83 2.94 -14.13 16.02
C SER A 83 4.09 -13.32 16.62
N SER A 84 4.54 -12.24 15.96
CA SER A 84 5.63 -11.42 16.49
C SER A 84 5.21 -10.75 17.81
N PRO A 85 6.15 -10.57 18.76
CA PRO A 85 5.87 -9.82 19.98
C PRO A 85 5.41 -8.38 19.69
N PRO A 86 4.49 -7.81 20.49
CA PRO A 86 3.98 -6.45 20.27
C PRO A 86 5.06 -5.38 20.19
N GLU A 87 6.13 -5.49 20.98
CA GLU A 87 7.26 -4.57 20.98
C GLU A 87 8.05 -4.62 19.65
N THR A 88 8.27 -5.81 19.11
CA THR A 88 8.93 -5.97 17.80
C THR A 88 8.07 -5.36 16.69
N ALA A 89 6.75 -5.60 16.73
CA ALA A 89 5.83 -5.01 15.77
C ALA A 89 5.82 -3.48 15.85
N ARG A 90 5.80 -2.93 17.06
CA ARG A 90 5.90 -1.48 17.29
C ARG A 90 7.16 -0.90 16.69
N ASP A 91 8.33 -1.47 16.97
CA ASP A 91 9.60 -0.97 16.45
C ASP A 91 9.66 -0.98 14.91
N VAL A 92 9.08 -1.99 14.28
CA VAL A 92 8.96 -2.07 12.81
C VAL A 92 8.04 -0.96 12.29
N PHE A 93 6.86 -0.77 12.88
CA PHE A 93 5.91 0.25 12.43
C PHE A 93 6.40 1.68 12.70
N ASP A 94 7.05 1.93 13.83
CA ASP A 94 7.63 3.23 14.17
C ASP A 94 8.74 3.59 13.16
N ARG A 95 9.58 2.62 12.78
CA ARG A 95 10.61 2.79 11.74
C ARG A 95 9.99 3.07 10.37
N LEU A 96 9.03 2.25 9.95
CA LEU A 96 8.34 2.42 8.68
C LEU A 96 7.66 3.80 8.60
N GLY A 97 6.99 4.23 9.68
CA GLY A 97 6.37 5.55 9.77
C GLY A 97 7.39 6.70 9.69
N ALA A 98 8.56 6.55 10.31
CA ALA A 98 9.63 7.55 10.26
C ALA A 98 10.26 7.70 8.86
N GLN A 99 10.16 6.68 8.00
CA GLN A 99 10.67 6.71 6.63
C GLN A 99 9.71 7.38 5.64
N LEU A 100 8.46 7.66 6.02
CA LEU A 100 7.42 8.10 5.09
C LEU A 100 6.98 9.55 5.38
N PRO A 101 6.61 10.32 4.35
CA PRO A 101 6.04 11.64 4.57
C PRO A 101 4.61 11.51 5.12
N SER A 102 4.18 12.46 5.93
CA SER A 102 2.82 12.49 6.45
C SER A 102 1.80 12.86 5.37
N GLN A 103 0.67 12.15 5.35
CA GLN A 103 -0.44 12.41 4.45
C GLN A 103 -1.43 13.42 5.07
N THR A 104 -1.16 14.71 4.92
CA THR A 104 -1.94 15.79 5.57
C THR A 104 -3.02 16.41 4.70
N VAL A 105 -3.08 16.04 3.42
CA VAL A 105 -4.02 16.59 2.44
C VAL A 105 -5.07 15.53 2.08
N ARG A 106 -6.32 15.93 1.89
CA ARG A 106 -7.39 15.07 1.37
C ARG A 106 -8.09 15.79 0.22
N SER A 107 -8.45 15.06 -0.83
CA SER A 107 -9.30 15.59 -1.90
C SER A 107 -10.74 15.78 -1.42
N GLU A 108 -11.50 16.61 -2.11
CA GLU A 108 -12.93 16.82 -1.83
C GLU A 108 -13.71 15.50 -1.93
N GLU A 109 -13.45 14.69 -2.96
CA GLU A 109 -14.03 13.35 -3.10
C GLU A 109 -13.69 12.45 -1.90
N GLN A 110 -12.43 12.43 -1.44
CA GLN A 110 -12.05 11.64 -0.27
C GLN A 110 -12.78 12.10 1.00
N ILE A 111 -13.04 13.40 1.14
CA ILE A 111 -13.80 13.94 2.27
C ILE A 111 -15.28 13.57 2.14
N GLU A 112 -15.87 13.79 0.98
CA GLU A 112 -17.30 13.53 0.70
C GLU A 112 -17.64 12.05 0.86
N LEU A 113 -16.82 11.17 0.29
CA LEU A 113 -17.00 9.72 0.33
C LEU A 113 -16.36 9.07 1.57
N GLN A 114 -15.78 9.86 2.48
CA GLN A 114 -15.13 9.38 3.70
C GLN A 114 -14.10 8.28 3.43
N GLN A 115 -13.25 8.49 2.43
CA GLN A 115 -12.22 7.54 2.03
C GLN A 115 -11.04 7.62 3.00
N PHE A 116 -10.79 6.54 3.73
CA PHE A 116 -9.67 6.41 4.66
C PHE A 116 -8.80 5.22 4.28
N ALA A 117 -7.48 5.40 4.35
CA ALA A 117 -6.54 4.31 4.30
C ALA A 117 -6.45 3.63 5.66
N THR A 118 -6.23 2.31 5.69
CA THR A 118 -5.94 1.57 6.92
C THR A 118 -4.44 1.70 7.26
N PRO A 119 -4.06 2.29 8.41
CA PRO A 119 -2.66 2.31 8.84
C PRO A 119 -2.11 0.90 9.09
N PRO A 120 -0.84 0.60 8.74
CA PRO A 120 -0.25 -0.73 8.88
C PRO A 120 -0.39 -1.38 10.27
N HIS A 121 -0.14 -0.60 11.32
CA HIS A 121 -0.19 -1.08 12.69
C HIS A 121 -1.62 -1.45 13.14
N LEU A 122 -2.64 -0.72 12.65
CA LEU A 122 -4.04 -1.05 12.90
C LEU A 122 -4.45 -2.32 12.14
N ALA A 123 -3.99 -2.50 10.90
CA ALA A 123 -4.26 -3.71 10.13
C ALA A 123 -3.67 -4.95 10.80
N TRP A 124 -2.43 -4.88 11.28
CA TRP A 124 -1.80 -5.98 12.02
C TRP A 124 -2.51 -6.30 13.33
N LEU A 125 -2.92 -5.27 14.08
CA LEU A 125 -3.66 -5.46 15.33
C LEU A 125 -5.03 -6.11 15.07
N ALA A 126 -5.75 -5.66 14.04
CA ALA A 126 -7.03 -6.22 13.64
C ALA A 126 -6.89 -7.71 13.28
N ALA A 127 -5.91 -8.06 12.45
CA ALA A 127 -5.67 -9.45 12.07
C ALA A 127 -5.29 -10.34 13.26
N ARG A 128 -4.47 -9.83 14.21
CA ARG A 128 -4.17 -10.55 15.46
C ARG A 128 -5.40 -10.77 16.32
N ALA A 129 -6.30 -9.79 16.39
CA ALA A 129 -7.55 -9.92 17.12
C ALA A 129 -8.51 -10.93 16.47
N CYS A 130 -8.52 -11.01 15.14
CA CYS A 130 -9.30 -12.00 14.40
C CYS A 130 -8.80 -13.44 14.63
N ALA A 131 -7.50 -13.61 14.88
CA ALA A 131 -6.88 -14.91 15.20
C ALA A 131 -7.17 -16.01 14.16
N PHE A 132 -7.01 -15.68 12.87
CA PHE A 132 -7.31 -16.59 11.77
C PHE A 132 -6.55 -17.91 11.85
N GLY A 133 -7.26 -19.00 11.58
CA GLY A 133 -6.69 -20.33 11.42
C GLY A 133 -6.20 -20.61 9.99
N PRO A 134 -5.28 -21.57 9.77
CA PRO A 134 -4.71 -21.86 8.44
C PRO A 134 -5.70 -22.32 7.35
N SER A 135 -6.91 -22.72 7.73
CA SER A 135 -7.97 -23.18 6.80
C SER A 135 -9.10 -22.17 6.64
N GLU A 136 -9.02 -21.02 7.30
CA GLU A 136 -10.03 -19.98 7.19
C GLU A 136 -9.80 -19.14 5.94
N VAL A 137 -10.90 -18.64 5.37
CA VAL A 137 -10.87 -17.75 4.21
C VAL A 137 -11.40 -16.40 4.67
N ALA A 138 -10.58 -15.35 4.51
CA ALA A 138 -10.98 -13.98 4.77
C ALA A 138 -11.37 -13.29 3.45
N LEU A 139 -12.36 -12.39 3.53
CA LEU A 139 -12.75 -11.51 2.44
C LEU A 139 -12.70 -10.07 2.95
N GLU A 140 -12.02 -9.21 2.22
CA GLU A 140 -12.10 -7.76 2.39
C GLU A 140 -12.85 -7.17 1.18
N PRO A 141 -14.19 -6.96 1.25
CA PRO A 141 -14.99 -6.41 0.15
C PRO A 141 -14.67 -4.94 -0.21
N SER A 142 -14.03 -4.19 0.69
CA SER A 142 -13.65 -2.78 0.58
C SER A 142 -12.14 -2.56 0.66
N ALA A 143 -11.35 -3.54 0.20
CA ALA A 143 -9.91 -3.67 0.47
C ALA A 143 -9.05 -2.41 0.27
N GLY A 144 -9.49 -1.43 -0.53
CA GLY A 144 -8.71 -0.23 -0.84
C GLY A 144 -7.39 -0.63 -1.48
N THR A 145 -6.27 -0.26 -0.84
CA THR A 145 -4.92 -0.67 -1.25
C THR A 145 -4.52 -2.09 -0.79
N GLY A 146 -5.34 -2.74 0.04
CA GLY A 146 -5.17 -4.13 0.45
C GLY A 146 -4.45 -4.34 1.78
N MET A 147 -4.29 -3.30 2.61
CA MET A 147 -3.49 -3.38 3.85
C MET A 147 -3.94 -4.47 4.84
N LEU A 148 -5.25 -4.71 4.99
CA LEU A 148 -5.75 -5.80 5.83
C LEU A 148 -5.41 -7.18 5.25
N ALA A 149 -5.47 -7.32 3.92
CA ALA A 149 -5.24 -8.58 3.23
C ALA A 149 -3.79 -9.07 3.30
N VAL A 150 -2.83 -8.19 3.64
CA VAL A 150 -1.43 -8.57 3.90
C VAL A 150 -1.31 -9.60 5.02
N TRP A 151 -2.29 -9.63 5.93
CA TRP A 151 -2.25 -10.44 7.15
C TRP A 151 -3.20 -11.65 7.13
N ALA A 152 -3.88 -11.90 6.02
CA ALA A 152 -4.82 -13.00 5.87
C ALA A 152 -4.17 -14.23 5.22
#